data_AF-A0A4P6L975-F1
#
_entry.id   AF-A0A4P6L975-F1
#
_cell.length_a   1.000
_cell.length_b   1.000
_cell.length_c   1.000
_cell.angle_alpha   90.00
_cell.angle_beta   90.00
_cell.angle_gamma   90.00
#
_symmetry.space_group_name_H-M   'P 1'
#
loop_
_entity.id
_entity.type
_entity.pdbx_description
1 polymer ?
#
loop_
_entity_poly.entity_id
_entity_poly.type
_entity_poly.pdbx_seq_one_letter_code
_entity_poly.pdbx_strand_id
1 'polypeptide(L)'
;MGSEALQANNDTFHFTNCSPQHADFNQSSETWLGIENHLLGMATGQRQQLTVFTGPVMTDEDPLYRGVRLPRHFWKIAAYLGGDDSLTVSAYLLGQEGLLDGLERFNPGTWQVPVAEIIERTGLDFSPLLAAAVALDRGPGLEAAGQGGRRRLDSVNDIVAI
;
A
#
# COMPACT_ATOMS: atom_id res chain seq x y z
N MET A 1 4.76 -11.97 25.86
CA MET A 1 5.37 -11.09 24.84
C MET A 1 6.70 -10.59 25.39
N GLY A 2 7.78 -10.63 24.61
CA GLY A 2 9.10 -10.12 25.05
C GLY A 2 9.08 -8.59 25.22
N SER A 3 10.03 -8.04 25.97
CA SER A 3 10.15 -6.59 26.22
C SER A 3 10.26 -5.76 24.94
N GLU A 4 10.92 -6.30 23.92
CA GLU A 4 11.07 -5.66 22.60
C GLU A 4 9.74 -5.56 21.83
N ALA A 5 8.88 -6.59 21.92
CA ALA A 5 7.58 -6.57 21.26
C ALA A 5 6.63 -5.52 21.88
N LEU A 6 6.72 -5.33 23.20
CA LEU A 6 5.96 -4.29 23.89
C LEU A 6 6.47 -2.88 23.51
N GLN A 7 7.79 -2.71 23.44
CA GLN A 7 8.39 -1.45 23.02
C GLN A 7 8.00 -1.09 21.57
N ALA A 8 8.15 -2.03 20.64
CA ALA A 8 7.75 -1.84 19.25
C ALA A 8 6.26 -1.48 19.12
N ASN A 9 5.38 -2.14 19.87
CA ASN A 9 3.96 -1.80 19.90
C ASN A 9 3.75 -0.35 20.36
N ASN A 10 4.38 0.07 21.47
CA ASN A 10 4.26 1.43 21.97
C ASN A 10 4.79 2.48 20.98
N ASP A 11 5.87 2.16 20.26
CA ASP A 11 6.47 3.07 19.29
C ASP A 11 5.51 3.42 18.13
N THR A 12 4.56 2.53 17.80
CA THR A 12 3.54 2.80 16.78
C THR A 12 2.51 3.86 17.16
N PHE A 13 2.34 4.17 18.46
CA PHE A 13 1.35 5.13 18.97
C PHE A 13 1.84 6.58 19.05
N HIS A 14 2.99 6.90 18.47
CA HIS A 14 3.48 8.28 18.37
C HIS A 14 2.83 9.03 17.20
N PHE A 15 2.44 10.30 17.40
CA PHE A 15 1.79 11.10 16.36
C PHE A 15 2.61 11.26 15.07
N THR A 16 3.94 11.18 15.14
CA THR A 16 4.81 11.20 13.95
C THR A 16 4.64 9.98 13.05
N ASN A 17 4.07 8.90 13.57
CA ASN A 17 3.70 7.69 12.83
C ASN A 17 2.24 7.73 12.34
N CYS A 18 1.47 8.74 12.74
CA CYS A 18 0.04 8.84 12.44
C CYS A 18 -0.20 9.80 11.26
N SER A 19 -1.14 9.42 10.41
CA SER A 19 -1.76 10.31 9.42
C SER A 19 -3.27 10.26 9.61
N PRO A 20 -4.01 11.38 9.45
CA PRO A 20 -5.46 11.36 9.48
C PRO A 20 -6.02 10.34 8.48
N GLN A 21 -6.86 9.44 8.97
CA GLN A 21 -7.56 8.41 8.18
C GLN A 21 -9.03 8.42 8.59
N HIS A 22 -9.93 8.25 7.62
CA HIS A 22 -11.35 8.09 7.95
C HIS A 22 -11.56 6.82 8.79
N ALA A 23 -12.48 6.83 9.75
CA ALA A 23 -12.69 5.67 10.64
C ALA A 23 -13.05 4.41 9.84
N ASP A 24 -13.97 4.54 8.89
CA ASP A 24 -14.34 3.44 7.99
C ASP A 24 -13.16 3.00 7.13
N PHE A 25 -12.25 3.91 6.74
CA PHE A 25 -11.05 3.55 5.97
C PHE A 25 -10.07 2.69 6.78
N ASN A 26 -9.80 3.08 8.02
CA ASN A 26 -8.90 2.36 8.92
C ASN A 26 -9.50 1.05 9.49
N GLN A 27 -10.83 0.87 9.41
CA GLN A 27 -11.53 -0.32 9.91
C GLN A 27 -11.95 -1.30 8.80
N SER A 28 -12.30 -0.81 7.62
CA SER A 28 -12.68 -1.64 6.45
C SER A 28 -11.48 -2.17 5.65
N SER A 29 -10.28 -1.86 6.10
CA SER A 29 -8.98 -2.26 5.56
C SER A 29 -8.69 -3.76 5.68
N GLU A 30 -9.66 -4.66 5.55
CA GLU A 30 -9.40 -6.11 5.51
C GLU A 30 -8.38 -6.46 4.41
N THR A 31 -8.50 -5.83 3.22
CA THR A 31 -7.51 -6.01 2.14
C THR A 31 -6.19 -5.31 2.44
N TRP A 32 -6.20 -4.12 3.05
CA TRP A 32 -4.98 -3.34 3.30
C TRP A 32 -4.12 -3.87 4.46
N LEU A 33 -4.76 -4.29 5.54
CA LEU A 33 -4.17 -5.07 6.63
C LEU A 33 -3.85 -6.49 6.14
N GLY A 34 -4.74 -7.04 5.30
CA GLY A 34 -4.58 -8.35 4.68
C GLY A 34 -3.36 -8.45 3.79
N ILE A 35 -2.94 -7.39 3.08
CA ILE A 35 -1.73 -7.39 2.25
C ILE A 35 -0.50 -7.79 3.09
N GLU A 36 -0.30 -7.18 4.26
CA GLU A 36 0.85 -7.51 5.10
C GLU A 36 0.80 -8.95 5.59
N ASN A 37 -0.37 -9.37 6.08
CA ASN A 37 -0.56 -10.75 6.54
C ASN A 37 -0.41 -11.78 5.41
N HIS A 38 -0.87 -11.45 4.20
CA HIS A 38 -0.77 -12.30 3.02
C HIS A 38 0.70 -12.43 2.57
N LEU A 39 1.42 -11.30 2.47
CA LEU A 39 2.83 -11.29 2.11
C LEU A 39 3.69 -12.00 3.17
N LEU A 40 3.39 -11.81 4.46
CA LEU A 40 4.00 -12.57 5.55
C LEU A 40 3.65 -14.06 5.48
N GLY A 41 2.40 -14.39 5.13
CA GLY A 41 1.93 -15.77 4.93
C GLY A 41 2.68 -16.49 3.81
N MET A 42 2.95 -15.79 2.71
CA MET A 42 3.81 -16.27 1.64
C MET A 42 5.26 -16.46 2.10
N ALA A 43 5.80 -15.50 2.86
CA ALA A 43 7.17 -15.50 3.36
C ALA A 43 7.45 -16.52 4.49
N THR A 44 6.43 -16.88 5.27
CA THR A 44 6.58 -17.71 6.49
C THR A 44 6.85 -19.18 6.20
N GLY A 45 6.58 -19.68 5.00
CA GLY A 45 7.05 -20.99 4.58
C GLY A 45 8.59 -21.11 4.54
N GLN A 46 9.31 -19.98 4.51
CA GLN A 46 10.73 -19.93 4.14
C GLN A 46 11.62 -19.05 5.05
N ARG A 47 11.13 -18.55 6.20
CA ARG A 47 11.87 -17.59 7.07
C ARG A 47 12.37 -16.34 6.31
N GLN A 48 11.58 -15.85 5.37
CA GLN A 48 11.98 -14.72 4.54
C GLN A 48 11.77 -13.39 5.27
N GLN A 49 12.72 -12.47 5.07
CA GLN A 49 12.63 -11.10 5.58
C GLN A 49 11.66 -10.31 4.69
N LEU A 50 10.68 -9.65 5.31
CA LEU A 50 9.78 -8.70 4.66
C LEU A 50 10.11 -7.30 5.15
N THR A 51 10.36 -6.38 4.23
CA THR A 51 10.45 -4.95 4.51
C THR A 51 9.26 -4.24 3.85
N VAL A 52 8.51 -3.48 4.64
CA VAL A 52 7.38 -2.68 4.14
C VAL A 52 7.69 -1.20 4.34
N PHE A 53 7.62 -0.45 3.25
CA PHE A 53 7.56 1.01 3.26
C PHE A 53 6.10 1.42 3.11
N THR A 54 5.64 2.40 3.88
CA THR A 54 4.25 2.86 3.84
C THR A 54 4.17 4.35 4.12
N GLY A 55 3.17 5.01 3.55
CA GLY A 55 2.92 6.41 3.81
C GLY A 55 1.69 6.94 3.09
N PRO A 56 1.29 8.19 3.37
CA PRO A 56 0.31 8.90 2.57
C PRO A 56 0.93 9.38 1.25
N VAL A 57 0.09 9.58 0.24
CA VAL A 57 0.40 10.48 -0.87
C VAL A 57 0.00 11.88 -0.43
N MET A 58 0.96 12.79 -0.29
CA MET A 58 0.70 14.18 0.10
C MET A 58 0.67 15.06 -1.14
N THR A 59 -0.43 15.81 -1.29
CA THR A 59 -0.64 16.72 -2.41
C THR A 59 -1.15 18.07 -1.93
N ASP A 60 -0.96 19.12 -2.73
CA ASP A 60 -1.48 20.44 -2.36
C ASP A 60 -3.01 20.53 -2.49
N GLU A 61 -3.61 19.56 -3.16
CA GLU A 61 -5.04 19.35 -3.34
C GLU A 61 -5.70 18.59 -2.16
N ASP A 62 -4.91 18.07 -1.22
CA ASP A 62 -5.43 17.42 -0.02
C ASP A 62 -6.22 18.43 0.83
N PRO A 63 -7.48 18.11 1.23
CA PRO A 63 -8.30 19.04 1.98
C PRO A 63 -7.70 19.31 3.37
N LEU A 64 -7.84 20.54 3.84
CA LEU A 64 -7.42 20.93 5.17
C LEU A 64 -8.50 20.60 6.18
N TYR A 65 -8.13 19.92 7.26
CA TYR A 65 -8.97 19.69 8.42
C TYR A 65 -8.21 20.07 9.68
N ARG A 66 -8.72 21.05 10.43
CA ARG A 66 -8.10 21.56 11.67
C ARG A 66 -6.60 21.89 11.52
N GLY A 67 -6.21 22.45 10.37
CA GLY A 67 -4.85 22.89 10.10
C GLY A 67 -3.88 21.80 9.62
N VAL A 68 -4.36 20.56 9.42
CA VAL A 68 -3.57 19.48 8.80
C VAL A 68 -4.19 19.05 7.48
N ARG A 69 -3.36 18.66 6.50
CA ARG A 69 -3.84 18.08 5.24
C ARG A 69 -4.36 16.66 5.49
N LEU A 70 -5.47 16.30 4.87
CA LEU A 70 -6.06 14.96 4.88
C LEU A 70 -5.66 14.23 3.60
N PRO A 71 -4.73 13.28 3.64
CA PRO A 71 -4.30 12.57 2.44
C PRO A 71 -5.46 11.82 1.80
N ARG A 72 -5.58 11.93 0.48
CA ARG A 72 -6.58 11.18 -0.29
C ARG A 72 -6.20 9.73 -0.55
N HIS A 73 -4.90 9.44 -0.51
CA HIS A 73 -4.37 8.12 -0.80
C HIS A 73 -3.27 7.74 0.18
N PHE A 74 -3.10 6.43 0.32
CA PHE A 74 -2.00 5.80 1.03
C PHE A 74 -1.32 4.80 0.11
N TRP A 75 -0.05 4.54 0.35
CA TRP A 75 0.76 3.64 -0.46
C TRP A 75 1.55 2.69 0.41
N LYS A 76 1.85 1.51 -0.14
CA LYS A 76 2.76 0.52 0.43
C LYS A 76 3.70 0.02 -0.66
N ILE A 77 4.96 -0.18 -0.31
CA ILE A 77 5.92 -0.96 -1.10
C ILE A 77 6.42 -2.09 -0.20
N ALA A 78 6.25 -3.33 -0.64
CA ALA A 78 6.71 -4.51 0.07
C ALA A 78 7.87 -5.14 -0.70
N ALA A 79 8.99 -5.33 -0.02
CA ALA A 79 10.18 -5.99 -0.53
C ALA A 79 10.43 -7.27 0.28
N TYR A 80 10.52 -8.42 -0.40
CA TYR A 80 10.70 -9.73 0.21
C TYR A 80 11.55 -10.63 -0.69
N LEU A 81 12.11 -11.69 -0.14
CA LEU A 81 12.79 -12.71 -0.93
C LEU A 81 11.75 -13.71 -1.46
N GLY A 82 11.81 -14.04 -2.75
CA GLY A 82 11.00 -15.08 -3.37
C GLY A 82 11.53 -16.48 -3.05
N GLY A 83 10.83 -17.52 -3.54
CA GLY A 83 11.17 -18.91 -3.25
C GLY A 83 12.54 -19.37 -3.75
N ASP A 84 13.15 -18.59 -4.64
CA ASP A 84 14.46 -18.78 -5.25
C ASP A 84 15.54 -17.84 -4.67
N ASP A 85 15.28 -17.23 -3.51
CA ASP A 85 16.09 -16.18 -2.88
C ASP A 85 16.26 -14.90 -3.72
N SER A 86 15.46 -14.71 -4.78
CA SER A 86 15.46 -13.45 -5.54
C SER A 86 14.70 -12.34 -4.82
N LEU A 87 15.18 -11.10 -4.89
CA LEU A 87 14.44 -9.97 -4.35
C LEU A 87 13.20 -9.72 -5.22
N THR A 88 12.03 -9.68 -4.59
CA THR A 88 10.74 -9.35 -5.19
C THR A 88 10.15 -8.13 -4.51
N VAL A 89 9.61 -7.21 -5.32
CA VAL A 89 9.00 -5.95 -4.86
C VAL A 89 7.60 -5.79 -5.45
N SER A 90 6.60 -5.56 -4.60
CA SER A 90 5.25 -5.18 -5.01
C SER A 90 4.84 -3.85 -4.38
N ALA A 91 3.99 -3.09 -5.09
CA ALA A 91 3.50 -1.81 -4.62
C ALA A 91 1.98 -1.73 -4.68
N TYR A 92 1.41 -0.95 -3.76
CA TYR A 92 -0.02 -0.85 -3.56
C TYR A 92 -0.43 0.60 -3.31
N LEU A 93 -1.60 0.97 -3.82
CA LEU A 93 -2.25 2.26 -3.59
C LEU A 93 -3.63 2.01 -3.00
N LEU A 94 -3.98 2.76 -1.96
CA LEU A 94 -5.27 2.73 -1.31
C LEU A 94 -5.90 4.12 -1.36
N GLY A 95 -7.09 4.26 -1.97
CA GLY A 95 -7.79 5.54 -2.15
C GLY A 95 -8.99 5.71 -1.22
N GLN A 96 -9.17 6.91 -0.66
CA GLN A 96 -10.26 7.27 0.27
C GLN A 96 -11.09 8.49 -0.15
N GLU A 97 -11.03 8.91 -1.42
CA GLU A 97 -11.59 10.21 -1.84
C GLU A 97 -13.09 10.36 -1.56
N GLY A 98 -13.90 9.34 -1.80
CA GLY A 98 -15.35 9.45 -1.59
C GLY A 98 -15.77 9.52 -0.12
N LEU A 99 -14.92 9.13 0.83
CA LEU A 99 -15.18 9.34 2.26
C LEU A 99 -14.99 10.81 2.65
N LEU A 100 -14.08 11.51 1.97
CA LEU A 100 -13.82 12.94 2.24
C LEU A 100 -14.97 13.81 1.74
N ASP A 101 -15.72 13.35 0.73
CA ASP A 101 -16.86 14.06 0.16
C ASP A 101 -18.19 13.76 0.89
N GLY A 102 -18.18 12.98 1.97
CA GLY A 102 -19.37 12.68 2.78
C GLY A 102 -20.35 11.70 2.14
N LEU A 103 -19.90 10.89 1.18
CA LEU A 103 -20.74 9.87 0.54
C LEU A 103 -20.94 8.68 1.49
N GLU A 104 -22.15 8.51 2.00
CA GLU A 104 -22.54 7.43 2.93
C GLU A 104 -22.33 6.00 2.39
N ARG A 105 -22.09 5.85 1.07
CA ARG A 105 -21.80 4.57 0.41
C ARG A 105 -20.52 4.66 -0.40
N PHE A 106 -19.39 4.68 0.28
CA PHE A 106 -18.08 4.59 -0.36
C PHE A 106 -17.40 3.26 0.01
N ASN A 107 -16.80 2.62 -0.98
CA ASN A 107 -15.95 1.46 -0.77
C ASN A 107 -14.50 1.86 -1.08
N PRO A 108 -13.60 1.93 -0.08
CA PRO A 108 -12.21 2.28 -0.31
C PRO A 108 -11.58 1.34 -1.30
N GLY A 109 -10.70 1.91 -2.10
CA GLY A 109 -10.12 1.20 -3.20
C GLY A 109 -8.72 0.74 -2.98
N THR A 110 -8.45 -0.54 -3.13
CA THR A 110 -7.08 -1.09 -3.09
C THR A 110 -6.66 -1.47 -4.50
N TRP A 111 -5.48 -1.03 -4.91
CA TRP A 111 -4.87 -1.40 -6.18
C TRP A 111 -3.45 -1.88 -5.94
N GLN A 112 -3.04 -2.93 -6.65
CA GLN A 112 -1.64 -3.18 -6.93
C GLN A 112 -1.23 -2.27 -8.08
N VAL A 113 -0.10 -1.58 -7.94
CA VAL A 113 0.37 -0.56 -8.90
C VAL A 113 1.86 -0.78 -9.21
N PRO A 114 2.37 -0.27 -10.34
CA PRO A 114 3.81 -0.27 -10.58
C PRO A 114 4.53 0.58 -9.52
N VAL A 115 5.73 0.17 -9.10
CA VAL A 115 6.58 0.98 -8.18
C VAL A 115 6.83 2.38 -8.76
N ALA A 116 6.97 2.49 -10.08
CA ALA A 116 7.13 3.76 -10.78
C ALA A 116 5.98 4.75 -10.52
N GLU A 117 4.75 4.27 -10.31
CA GLU A 117 3.62 5.13 -9.97
C GLU A 117 3.76 5.73 -8.57
N ILE A 118 4.27 4.97 -7.60
CA ILE A 118 4.51 5.49 -6.26
C ILE A 118 5.61 6.56 -6.31
N ILE A 119 6.66 6.35 -7.09
CA ILE A 119 7.73 7.35 -7.31
C ILE A 119 7.12 8.63 -7.90
N GLU A 120 6.32 8.52 -8.96
CA GLU A 120 5.67 9.66 -9.62
C GLU A 120 4.77 10.45 -8.65
N ARG A 121 3.95 9.75 -7.86
CA ARG A 121 2.98 10.37 -6.95
C ARG A 121 3.60 10.99 -5.71
N THR A 122 4.71 10.45 -5.22
CA THR A 122 5.30 10.84 -3.92
C THR A 122 6.57 11.67 -4.06
N GLY A 123 7.25 11.60 -5.21
CA GLY A 123 8.59 12.15 -5.40
C GLY A 123 9.68 11.42 -4.60
N LEU A 124 9.37 10.31 -3.93
CA LEU A 124 10.34 9.51 -3.18
C LEU A 124 11.16 8.63 -4.14
N ASP A 125 12.47 8.58 -3.93
CA ASP A 125 13.35 7.76 -4.76
C ASP A 125 13.33 6.29 -4.35
N PHE A 126 12.45 5.52 -4.99
CA PHE A 126 12.44 4.05 -4.96
C PHE A 126 12.99 3.42 -6.24
N SER A 127 13.71 4.20 -7.06
CA SER A 127 14.29 3.71 -8.33
C SER A 127 15.17 2.47 -8.16
N PRO A 128 15.95 2.31 -7.06
CA PRO A 128 16.72 1.09 -6.81
C PRO A 128 15.88 -0.19 -6.72
N LEU A 129 14.58 -0.09 -6.43
CA LEU A 129 13.68 -1.23 -6.29
C LEU A 129 13.05 -1.67 -7.63
N LEU A 130 13.16 -0.86 -8.68
CA LEU A 130 12.50 -1.11 -9.98
C LEU A 130 12.95 -2.42 -10.63
N ALA A 131 14.22 -2.81 -10.47
CA ALA A 131 14.75 -4.04 -11.06
C ALA A 131 14.14 -5.32 -10.46
N ALA A 132 13.60 -5.23 -9.25
CA ALA A 132 12.94 -6.31 -8.53
C ALA A 132 11.40 -6.17 -8.53
N ALA A 133 10.86 -5.14 -9.18
CA ALA A 133 9.44 -4.86 -9.16
C ALA A 133 8.65 -5.88 -10.00
N VAL A 134 7.58 -6.43 -9.41
CA VAL A 134 6.63 -7.28 -10.12
C VAL A 134 6.04 -6.48 -11.28
N ALA A 135 6.23 -7.01 -12.49
CA ALA A 135 5.61 -6.44 -13.68
C ALA A 135 4.10 -6.67 -13.62
N LEU A 136 3.34 -5.59 -13.69
CA LEU A 136 1.89 -5.66 -13.84
C LEU A 136 1.59 -5.54 -15.33
N ASP A 137 1.09 -6.64 -15.93
CA ASP A 137 0.71 -6.63 -17.33
C ASP A 137 -0.37 -5.57 -17.57
N ARG A 138 -0.19 -4.80 -18.66
CA ARG A 138 -1.32 -4.14 -19.30
C ARG A 138 -2.15 -5.25 -19.91
N GLY A 139 -3.23 -5.66 -19.23
CA GLY A 139 -4.11 -6.70 -19.74
C GLY A 139 -4.52 -6.44 -21.20
N PRO A 140 -4.84 -7.46 -22.00
CA PRO A 140 -5.25 -7.25 -23.39
C PRO A 140 -6.58 -6.49 -23.43
N GLY A 141 -6.58 -5.29 -24.03
CA GLY A 141 -7.81 -4.51 -24.27
C GLY A 141 -7.60 -3.00 -24.25
N LEU A 142 -8.43 -2.26 -24.98
CA LEU A 142 -8.39 -0.79 -25.08
C LEU A 142 -8.64 -0.10 -23.72
N GLU A 143 -9.31 -0.80 -22.79
CA GLU A 143 -9.54 -0.40 -21.39
C GLU A 143 -8.23 -0.36 -20.56
N ALA A 144 -7.25 -1.22 -20.87
CA ALA A 144 -5.98 -1.30 -20.14
C ALA A 144 -5.01 -0.17 -20.51
N ALA A 145 -5.19 0.45 -21.67
CA ALA A 145 -4.37 1.58 -22.13
C ALA A 145 -4.57 2.85 -21.28
N GLY A 146 -5.71 2.96 -20.57
CA GLY A 146 -6.03 4.10 -19.70
C GLY A 146 -5.65 3.94 -18.22
N GLN A 147 -5.35 2.72 -17.77
CA GLN A 147 -5.18 2.42 -16.33
C GLN A 147 -3.72 2.18 -15.90
N GLY A 148 -2.73 2.52 -16.72
CA GLY A 148 -1.32 2.62 -16.30
C GLY A 148 -0.67 1.34 -15.77
N GLY A 149 -1.27 0.16 -15.96
CA GLY A 149 -0.79 -1.09 -15.34
C GLY A 149 -1.25 -1.29 -13.89
N ARG A 150 -2.27 -0.59 -13.43
CA ARG A 150 -2.91 -0.84 -12.12
C ARG A 150 -3.81 -2.07 -12.18
N ARG A 151 -3.88 -2.80 -11.07
CA ARG A 151 -4.81 -3.92 -10.86
C ARG A 151 -5.63 -3.68 -9.61
N ARG A 152 -6.96 -3.63 -9.71
CA ARG A 152 -7.86 -3.57 -8.56
C ARG A 152 -7.72 -4.86 -7.74
N LEU A 153 -7.68 -4.74 -6.42
CA LEU A 153 -7.70 -5.86 -5.48
C LEU A 153 -9.03 -5.85 -4.75
N ASP A 154 -9.85 -6.87 -5.00
CA ASP A 154 -11.06 -7.14 -4.22
C ASP A 154 -10.76 -8.14 -3.08
N SER A 155 -9.67 -8.91 -3.24
CA SER A 155 -9.11 -9.82 -2.25
C SER A 155 -7.57 -9.83 -2.31
N VAL A 156 -6.92 -10.24 -1.21
CA VAL A 156 -5.47 -10.50 -1.21
C VAL A 156 -5.06 -11.61 -2.20
N ASN A 157 -5.99 -12.48 -2.59
CA ASN A 157 -5.74 -13.50 -3.62
C ASN A 157 -5.61 -12.93 -5.03
N ASP A 158 -5.98 -11.66 -5.24
CA ASP A 158 -5.82 -10.98 -6.53
C ASP A 158 -4.40 -10.44 -6.74
N ILE A 159 -3.56 -10.50 -5.70
CA ILE A 159 -2.17 -10.03 -5.72
C ILE A 159 -1.38 -10.91 -6.69
N VAL A 160 -0.69 -10.24 -7.63
CA VAL A 160 0.33 -10.90 -8.44
C VAL A 160 1.62 -10.90 -7.64
N ALA A 161 2.06 -12.09 -7.25
CA ALA A 161 3.37 -12.36 -6.68
C ALA A 161 4.11 -13.34 -7.60
N ILE A 162 5.45 -13.23 -7.66
CA ILE A 162 6.31 -14.05 -8.52
C ILE A 162 6.34 -15.49 -8.01
#